data_AF-A0A7C7UUB3-F1
#
_entry.id   AF-A0A7C7UUB3-F1
#
_cell.length_a   1.000
_cell.length_b   1.000
_cell.length_c   1.000
_cell.angle_alpha   90.00
_cell.angle_beta   90.00
_cell.angle_gamma   90.00
#
_symmetry.space_group_name_H-M   'P 1'
#
loop_
_entity.id
_entity.type
_entity.pdbx_description
1 polymer ?
#
loop_
_entity_poly.entity_id
_entity_poly.type
_entity_poly.pdbx_seq_one_letter_code
_entity_poly.pdbx_strand_id
1 'polypeptide(L)'
;MEELKKLRERIDRIDEEILKLLNERAKLAKRIGEIKTKKNLPIHVPEREREIFEKILRLNKEVYGEVFPSEALIHIYREIISACLSLEKKLKIAYLGPKATFTHQAALELTPITLHIRLKRWVDYSKTFTKHFRCFVERGYAKL
;
A
#
# COMPACT_ATOMS: atom_id res chain seq x y z
N MET A 1 3.20 -42.37 -0.37
CA MET A 1 3.94 -41.37 -1.16
C MET A 1 3.12 -40.80 -2.31
N GLU A 2 2.32 -41.62 -3.02
CA GLU A 2 1.50 -41.17 -4.16
C GLU A 2 0.45 -40.10 -3.81
N GLU A 3 -0.25 -40.24 -2.67
CA GLU A 3 -1.25 -39.27 -2.22
C GLU A 3 -0.63 -37.89 -1.93
N LEU A 4 0.53 -37.86 -1.27
CA LEU A 4 1.27 -36.63 -1.01
C LEU A 4 1.67 -35.92 -2.31
N LYS A 5 2.08 -36.68 -3.31
CA LYS A 5 2.44 -36.13 -4.62
C LYS A 5 1.23 -35.47 -5.30
N LYS A 6 0.08 -36.15 -5.31
CA LYS A 6 -1.17 -35.61 -5.87
C LYS A 6 -1.64 -34.33 -5.17
N LEU A 7 -1.47 -34.25 -3.85
CA LEU A 7 -1.77 -33.03 -3.09
C LEU A 7 -0.85 -31.88 -3.46
N ARG A 8 0.46 -32.13 -3.61
CA ARG A 8 1.43 -31.11 -4.06
C ARG A 8 1.12 -30.59 -5.45
N GLU A 9 0.87 -31.48 -6.41
CA GLU A 9 0.48 -31.08 -7.76
C GLU A 9 -0.81 -30.25 -7.78
N ARG A 10 -1.73 -30.49 -6.83
CA ARG A 10 -2.93 -29.66 -6.68
C ARG A 10 -2.62 -28.29 -6.10
N ILE A 11 -1.69 -28.19 -5.16
CA ILE A 11 -1.20 -26.91 -4.63
C ILE A 11 -0.52 -26.11 -5.74
N ASP A 12 0.36 -26.73 -6.52
CA ASP A 12 1.08 -26.07 -7.61
C ASP A 12 0.09 -25.44 -8.63
N ARG A 13 -0.98 -26.15 -8.97
CA ARG A 13 -2.05 -25.61 -9.84
C ARG A 13 -2.78 -24.41 -9.21
N ILE A 14 -3.04 -24.46 -7.91
CA ILE A 14 -3.65 -23.34 -7.18
C ILE A 14 -2.71 -22.13 -7.17
N ASP A 15 -1.40 -22.35 -7.00
CA ASP A 15 -0.41 -21.27 -7.00
C ASP A 15 -0.30 -20.60 -8.38
N GLU A 16 -0.40 -21.37 -9.47
CA GLU A 16 -0.49 -20.82 -10.83
C GLU A 16 -1.75 -19.94 -11.02
N GLU A 17 -2.90 -20.38 -10.50
CA GLU A 17 -4.13 -19.60 -10.53
C GLU A 17 -4.02 -18.31 -9.70
N ILE A 18 -3.42 -18.38 -8.52
CA ILE A 18 -3.14 -17.21 -7.67
C ILE A 18 -2.26 -16.22 -8.44
N LEU A 19 -1.17 -16.68 -9.06
CA LEU A 19 -0.26 -15.84 -9.84
C LEU A 19 -0.99 -15.16 -11.01
N LYS A 20 -1.85 -15.89 -11.71
CA LYS A 20 -2.67 -15.34 -12.79
C LYS A 20 -3.60 -14.24 -12.27
N LEU A 21 -4.33 -14.48 -11.19
CA LEU A 21 -5.26 -13.52 -10.58
C LEU A 21 -4.53 -12.27 -10.07
N LEU A 22 -3.35 -12.42 -9.47
CA LEU A 22 -2.51 -11.31 -9.04
C LEU A 22 -2.09 -10.41 -10.21
N ASN A 23 -1.70 -11.01 -11.34
CA ASN A 23 -1.35 -10.27 -12.55
C ASN A 23 -2.55 -9.54 -13.16
N GLU A 24 -3.73 -10.17 -13.19
CA GLU A 24 -4.96 -9.53 -13.65
C GLU A 24 -5.32 -8.34 -12.76
N ARG A 25 -5.25 -8.50 -11.43
CA ARG A 25 -5.44 -7.41 -10.48
C ARG A 25 -4.45 -6.27 -10.70
N ALA A 26 -3.17 -6.58 -10.93
CA ALA A 26 -2.13 -5.58 -11.18
C ALA A 26 -2.39 -4.79 -12.48
N LYS A 27 -2.86 -5.44 -13.55
CA LYS A 27 -3.28 -4.77 -14.80
C LYS A 27 -4.43 -3.80 -14.58
N LEU A 28 -5.44 -4.22 -13.79
CA LEU A 28 -6.56 -3.35 -13.43
C LEU A 28 -6.11 -2.15 -12.59
N ALA A 29 -5.26 -2.38 -11.58
CA ALA A 29 -4.69 -1.32 -10.76
C ALA A 29 -3.91 -0.29 -11.61
N LYS A 30 -3.06 -0.76 -12.54
CA LYS A 30 -2.34 0.12 -13.47
C LYS A 30 -3.28 1.00 -14.28
N ARG A 31 -4.34 0.41 -14.85
CA ARG A 31 -5.35 1.16 -15.63
C ARG A 31 -6.11 2.17 -14.77
N ILE A 32 -6.43 1.82 -13.52
CA ILE A 32 -7.02 2.74 -12.55
C ILE A 32 -6.05 3.90 -12.25
N GLY A 33 -4.77 3.61 -12.02
CA GLY A 33 -3.72 4.61 -11.79
C GLY A 33 -3.58 5.60 -12.97
N GLU A 34 -3.64 5.11 -14.21
CA GLU A 34 -3.63 5.94 -15.43
C GLU A 34 -4.85 6.89 -15.47
N ILE A 35 -6.05 6.37 -15.15
CA ILE A 35 -7.28 7.19 -15.11
C ILE A 35 -7.20 8.23 -13.99
N LYS A 36 -6.78 7.85 -12.79
CA LYS A 36 -6.63 8.76 -11.65
C LYS A 36 -5.61 9.85 -11.94
N THR A 37 -4.50 9.52 -12.60
CA THR A 37 -3.47 10.48 -12.99
C THR A 37 -4.00 11.48 -14.01
N LYS A 38 -4.76 11.03 -15.03
CA LYS A 38 -5.41 11.91 -16.01
C LYS A 38 -6.44 12.85 -15.38
N LYS A 39 -7.16 12.38 -14.36
CA LYS A 39 -8.20 13.14 -13.65
C LYS A 39 -7.68 13.90 -12.42
N ASN A 40 -6.38 13.84 -12.14
CA ASN A 40 -5.72 14.43 -10.97
C ASN A 40 -6.38 14.06 -9.62
N LEU A 41 -6.88 12.83 -9.52
CA LEU A 41 -7.56 12.29 -8.33
C LEU A 41 -6.55 11.72 -7.32
N PRO A 42 -6.91 11.68 -6.02
CA PRO A 42 -6.08 11.05 -5.00
C PRO A 42 -5.86 9.56 -5.31
N ILE A 43 -4.60 9.13 -5.20
CA ILE A 43 -4.17 7.77 -5.55
C ILE A 43 -4.55 6.79 -4.43
N HIS A 44 -4.31 7.21 -3.18
CA HIS A 44 -4.53 6.42 -1.97
C HIS A 44 -5.80 6.88 -1.24
N VAL A 45 -6.74 5.96 -1.05
CA VAL A 45 -8.01 6.19 -0.35
C VAL A 45 -8.13 5.15 0.77
N PRO A 46 -7.81 5.51 2.03
CA PRO A 46 -7.78 4.56 3.15
C PRO A 46 -9.11 3.83 3.38
N GLU A 47 -10.23 4.52 3.13
CA GLU A 47 -11.58 3.97 3.23
C GLU A 47 -11.78 2.76 2.32
N ARG A 48 -11.22 2.81 1.10
CA ARG A 48 -11.31 1.71 0.15
C ARG A 48 -10.53 0.47 0.61
N GLU A 49 -9.40 0.64 1.29
CA GLU A 49 -8.64 -0.49 1.85
C GLU A 49 -9.42 -1.18 2.96
N ARG A 50 -10.03 -0.38 3.84
CA ARG A 50 -10.89 -0.90 4.91
C ARG A 50 -12.05 -1.72 4.36
N GLU A 51 -12.75 -1.24 3.34
CA GLU A 51 -13.83 -1.98 2.66
C GLU A 51 -13.34 -3.33 2.09
N ILE A 52 -12.12 -3.36 1.53
CA ILE A 52 -11.54 -4.59 0.99
C ILE A 52 -11.28 -5.58 2.12
N PHE A 53 -10.67 -5.15 3.23
CA PHE A 53 -10.39 -6.03 4.37
C PHE A 53 -11.69 -6.56 4.98
N GLU A 54 -12.68 -5.71 5.23
CA GLU A 54 -13.98 -6.12 5.77
C GLU A 54 -14.67 -7.13 4.85
N LYS A 55 -14.64 -6.92 3.53
CA LYS A 55 -15.22 -7.87 2.56
C LYS A 55 -14.50 -9.22 2.59
N ILE A 56 -13.17 -9.21 2.63
CA ILE A 56 -12.36 -10.42 2.58
C ILE A 56 -12.50 -11.24 3.87
N LEU A 57 -12.49 -10.60 5.03
CA LEU A 57 -12.72 -11.26 6.31
C LEU A 57 -14.12 -11.85 6.40
N ARG A 58 -15.13 -11.12 5.93
CA ARG A 58 -16.50 -11.63 5.86
C ARG A 58 -16.60 -12.88 4.98
N LEU A 59 -16.02 -12.83 3.78
CA LEU A 59 -16.03 -13.99 2.87
C LEU A 59 -15.29 -15.20 3.45
N ASN A 60 -14.14 -14.98 4.10
CA ASN A 60 -13.39 -16.07 4.75
C ASN A 60 -14.24 -16.78 5.80
N LYS A 61 -14.98 -16.02 6.60
CA LYS A 61 -15.82 -16.55 7.67
C LYS A 61 -17.11 -17.21 7.14
N GLU A 62 -17.83 -16.53 6.25
CA GLU A 62 -19.17 -16.96 5.81
C GLU A 62 -19.13 -18.08 4.76
N VAL A 63 -18.13 -18.08 3.86
CA VAL A 63 -18.09 -18.99 2.71
C VAL A 63 -17.12 -20.14 2.93
N TYR A 64 -15.95 -19.84 3.50
CA TYR A 64 -14.83 -20.79 3.59
C TYR A 64 -14.65 -21.41 4.97
N GLY A 65 -15.49 -21.02 5.95
CA GLY A 65 -15.47 -21.58 7.30
C GLY A 65 -14.19 -21.27 8.10
N GLU A 66 -13.47 -20.21 7.72
CA GLU A 66 -12.26 -19.73 8.40
C GLU A 66 -11.11 -20.77 8.49
N VAL A 67 -10.95 -21.60 7.46
CA VAL A 67 -9.81 -22.52 7.37
C VAL A 67 -8.47 -21.76 7.32
N PHE A 68 -8.45 -20.57 6.74
CA PHE A 68 -7.27 -19.70 6.70
C PHE A 68 -7.33 -18.63 7.81
N PRO A 69 -6.25 -18.39 8.58
CA PRO A 69 -6.26 -17.41 9.66
C PRO A 69 -6.55 -15.98 9.16
N SER A 70 -7.55 -15.35 9.78
CA SER A 70 -8.02 -14.00 9.42
C SER A 70 -6.91 -12.93 9.51
N GLU A 71 -6.04 -13.00 10.52
CA GLU A 71 -4.91 -12.06 10.68
C GLU A 71 -3.90 -12.19 9.53
N ALA A 72 -3.52 -13.41 9.18
CA ALA A 72 -2.60 -13.67 8.06
C ALA A 72 -3.17 -13.16 6.72
N LEU A 73 -4.49 -13.27 6.53
CA LEU A 73 -5.18 -12.78 5.35
C LEU A 73 -5.06 -11.26 5.20
N ILE A 74 -5.17 -10.51 6.30
CA ILE A 74 -4.97 -9.05 6.31
C ILE A 74 -3.55 -8.71 5.85
N HIS A 75 -2.53 -9.39 6.40
CA HIS A 75 -1.13 -9.16 6.03
C HIS A 75 -0.88 -9.41 4.54
N ILE A 76 -1.38 -10.53 4.01
CA ILE A 76 -1.25 -10.89 2.59
C ILE A 76 -1.91 -9.82 1.71
N TYR A 77 -3.15 -9.45 2.01
CA TYR A 77 -3.87 -8.46 1.21
C TYR A 77 -3.24 -7.06 1.29
N ARG A 78 -2.66 -6.70 2.44
CA ARG A 78 -1.93 -5.45 2.61
C ARG A 78 -0.72 -5.38 1.67
N GLU A 79 0.06 -6.45 1.58
CA GLU A 79 1.19 -6.51 0.64
C GLU A 79 0.72 -6.49 -0.81
N ILE A 80 -0.35 -7.21 -1.15
CA ILE A 80 -0.94 -7.21 -2.50
C ILE A 80 -1.43 -5.80 -2.89
N ILE A 81 -2.07 -5.06 -1.98
CA ILE A 81 -2.48 -3.66 -2.21
C ILE A 81 -1.25 -2.78 -2.40
N SER A 82 -0.27 -2.88 -1.51
CA SER A 82 0.97 -2.12 -1.57
C SER A 82 1.72 -2.30 -2.89
N ALA A 83 1.89 -3.56 -3.33
CA ALA A 83 2.52 -3.89 -4.59
C ALA A 83 1.81 -3.23 -5.77
N CYS A 84 0.47 -3.24 -5.79
CA CYS A 84 -0.30 -2.57 -6.84
C CYS A 84 -0.20 -1.03 -6.78
N LEU A 85 -0.21 -0.43 -5.59
CA LEU A 85 -0.01 1.03 -5.44
C LEU A 85 1.37 1.46 -5.96
N SER A 86 2.39 0.63 -5.77
CA SER A 86 3.74 0.86 -6.29
C SER A 86 3.79 0.97 -7.81
N LEU A 87 2.91 0.24 -8.51
CA LEU A 87 2.77 0.27 -9.96
C LEU A 87 2.06 1.54 -10.44
N GLU A 88 1.13 2.09 -9.65
CA GLU A 88 0.43 3.33 -9.99
C GLU A 88 1.38 4.54 -9.93
N LYS A 89 2.28 4.60 -8.95
CA LYS A 89 3.29 5.68 -8.84
C LYS A 89 4.42 5.27 -7.89
N LYS A 90 5.63 5.83 -8.12
CA LYS A 90 6.71 5.79 -7.11
C LYS A 90 6.22 6.46 -5.82
N LEU A 91 5.95 5.65 -4.80
CA LEU A 91 5.54 6.09 -3.48
C LEU A 91 6.63 6.98 -2.87
N LYS A 92 6.21 8.18 -2.43
CA LYS A 92 7.07 9.16 -1.77
C LYS A 92 6.56 9.30 -0.35
N ILE A 93 7.40 8.95 0.62
CA ILE A 93 7.06 9.00 2.03
C ILE A 93 7.90 10.11 2.66
N ALA A 94 7.23 11.00 3.38
CA ALA A 94 7.87 12.07 4.12
C ALA A 94 8.00 11.64 5.59
N TYR A 95 9.15 11.93 6.19
CA TYR A 95 9.40 11.73 7.62
C TYR A 95 9.92 13.04 8.21
N LEU A 96 9.60 13.28 9.48
CA LEU A 96 9.95 14.52 10.19
C LEU A 96 11.35 14.40 10.79
N GLY A 97 12.37 15.00 10.17
CA GLY A 97 13.72 15.07 10.72
C GLY A 97 14.85 14.66 9.75
N PRO A 98 16.11 14.60 10.22
CA PRO A 98 17.24 14.09 9.46
C PRO A 98 17.19 12.57 9.25
N LYS A 99 18.00 12.01 8.34
CA LYS A 99 18.09 10.56 8.14
C LYS A 99 18.52 9.87 9.44
N ALA A 100 18.05 8.65 9.64
CA ALA A 100 18.31 7.81 10.83
C ALA A 100 17.73 8.31 12.17
N THR A 101 16.73 9.19 12.16
CA THR A 101 15.92 9.48 13.36
C THR A 101 14.80 8.48 13.57
N PHE A 102 14.16 8.49 14.75
CA PHE A 102 13.01 7.63 15.07
C PHE A 102 11.90 7.70 14.03
N THR A 103 11.59 8.88 13.53
CA THR A 103 10.59 9.09 12.47
C THR A 103 11.03 8.55 11.11
N HIS A 104 12.33 8.55 10.83
CA HIS A 104 12.90 7.92 9.64
C HIS A 104 12.84 6.40 9.71
N GLN A 105 13.21 5.83 10.86
CA GLN A 105 13.13 4.39 11.13
C GLN A 105 11.68 3.91 11.13
N ALA A 106 10.77 4.62 11.79
CA ALA A 106 9.34 4.31 11.75
C ALA A 106 8.78 4.39 10.33
N ALA A 107 9.21 5.35 9.52
CA ALA A 107 8.82 5.44 8.12
C ALA A 107 9.39 4.32 7.24
N LEU A 108 10.45 3.62 7.67
CA LEU A 108 10.97 2.42 7.01
C LEU A 108 10.26 1.15 7.50
N GLU A 109 9.94 1.06 8.78
CA GLU A 109 9.27 -0.10 9.38
C GLU A 109 7.79 -0.18 9.03
N LEU A 110 7.08 0.95 9.04
CA LEU A 110 5.65 1.01 8.69
C LEU A 110 5.41 0.83 7.20
N THR A 111 6.47 0.87 6.38
CA THR A 111 6.35 0.68 4.95
C THR A 111 6.40 -0.79 4.56
N PRO A 112 5.44 -1.25 3.75
CA PRO A 112 5.48 -2.57 3.14
C PRO A 112 6.82 -2.87 2.46
N ILE A 113 7.37 -4.06 2.72
CA ILE A 113 8.71 -4.51 2.31
C ILE A 113 8.92 -4.42 0.80
N THR A 114 7.86 -4.59 0.01
CA THR A 114 7.91 -4.62 -1.45
C THR A 114 8.18 -3.25 -2.09
N LEU A 115 8.03 -2.16 -1.34
CA LEU A 115 8.22 -0.80 -1.84
C LEU A 115 9.71 -0.42 -1.82
N HIS A 116 10.36 -0.41 -2.98
CA HIS A 116 11.64 0.28 -3.15
C HIS A 116 11.44 1.80 -3.00
N ILE A 117 11.57 2.31 -1.77
CA ILE A 117 11.33 3.73 -1.46
C ILE A 117 12.58 4.54 -1.81
N ARG A 118 12.40 5.60 -2.63
CA ARG A 118 13.37 6.69 -2.71
C ARG A 118 12.99 7.75 -1.67
N LEU A 119 13.53 7.61 -0.46
CA LEU A 119 13.29 8.54 0.65
C LEU A 119 13.77 9.94 0.25
N LYS A 120 12.84 10.88 0.12
CA LYS A 120 13.16 12.30 -0.08
C LYS A 120 13.22 13.01 1.27
N ARG A 121 14.23 13.86 1.43
CA ARG A 121 14.48 14.65 2.63
C ARG A 121 13.46 15.80 2.72
N TRP A 122 12.94 16.07 3.92
CA TRP A 122 12.00 17.18 4.20
C TRP A 122 12.53 18.56 3.75
N VAL A 123 13.86 18.73 3.71
CA VAL A 123 14.54 19.98 3.32
C VAL A 123 14.30 20.37 1.85
N ASP A 124 13.88 19.44 0.98
CA ASP A 124 13.50 19.77 -0.41
C ASP A 124 12.15 20.51 -0.51
N TYR A 125 11.31 20.47 0.53
CA TYR A 125 10.04 21.21 0.61
C TYR A 125 10.21 22.64 1.16
N SER A 126 11.40 23.02 1.63
CA SER A 126 11.65 24.34 2.22
C SER A 126 11.36 25.51 1.26
N LYS A 127 11.47 25.29 -0.06
CA LYS A 127 11.15 26.31 -1.08
C LYS A 127 9.64 26.50 -1.30
N THR A 128 8.84 25.45 -1.13
CA THR A 128 7.37 25.51 -1.22
C THR A 128 6.74 25.93 0.10
N PHE A 129 7.32 25.48 1.22
CA PHE A 129 6.86 25.81 2.57
C PHE A 129 7.14 27.27 2.90
N THR A 130 8.29 27.87 2.54
CA THR A 130 8.50 29.30 2.77
C THR A 130 7.45 30.17 2.07
N LYS A 131 6.94 29.78 0.90
CA LYS A 131 5.91 30.56 0.21
C LYS A 131 4.53 30.47 0.89
N HIS A 132 4.15 29.31 1.41
CA HIS A 132 2.87 29.11 2.10
C HIS A 132 2.91 29.53 3.58
N PHE A 133 4.01 29.25 4.27
CA PHE A 133 4.20 29.58 5.68
C PHE A 133 4.44 31.08 5.89
N ARG A 134 5.12 31.77 4.96
CA ARG A 134 5.18 33.24 4.95
C ARG A 134 3.78 33.84 4.83
N CYS A 135 2.93 33.29 3.96
CA CYS A 135 1.54 33.71 3.85
C CYS A 135 0.71 33.40 5.11
N PHE A 136 1.05 32.34 5.85
CA PHE A 136 0.38 31.96 7.10
C PHE A 136 0.81 32.83 8.29
N VAL A 137 2.09 33.22 8.36
CA VAL A 137 2.63 34.14 9.38
C VAL A 137 2.19 35.59 9.10
N GLU A 138 2.20 36.03 7.83
CA GLU A 138 1.71 37.37 7.44
C GLU A 138 0.20 37.56 7.70
N ARG A 139 -0.57 36.47 7.79
CA ARG A 139 -2.00 36.48 8.15
C ARG A 139 -2.28 36.35 9.65
N GLY A 140 -1.25 36.35 10.50
CA GLY A 140 -1.39 36.50 11.96
C GLY A 140 -1.87 35.26 12.73
N TYR A 141 -1.83 34.06 12.15
CA TYR A 141 -2.33 32.83 12.80
C TYR A 141 -1.34 32.12 13.73
N ALA A 142 -0.16 32.68 13.95
CA ALA A 142 0.82 32.15 14.91
C ALA A 142 1.43 33.30 15.70
N LYS A 143 0.98 33.50 16.94
CA LYS A 143 1.76 34.17 17.98
C LYS A 143 2.53 33.08 18.74
N LEU A 144 3.85 33.25 18.84
CA LEU A 144 4.70 32.49 19.75
C LEU A 144 4.28 32.73 21.20
#